data_AF-A0A2S6W9P7-F1
#
_entry.id   AF-A0A2S6W9P7-F1
#
_cell.length_a   1.000
_cell.length_b   1.000
_cell.length_c   1.000
_cell.angle_alpha   90.00
_cell.angle_beta   90.00
_cell.angle_gamma   90.00
#
_symmetry.space_group_name_H-M   'P 1'
#
loop_
_entity.id
_entity.type
_entity.pdbx_description
1 polymer ?
#
loop_
_entity_poly.entity_id
_entity_poly.type
_entity_poly.pdbx_seq_one_letter_code
_entity_poly.pdbx_strand_id
1 'polypeptide(L)'
;HVDAPSSKVDWEAGSLQLLTDARSWPADPGRPRRAGVSAFGVSGTNAHAVLEEPPASEETPTPTQAPPPVIAWPLSAHTPTALHAQ
;
A
#
# COMPACT_ATOMS: atom_id res chain seq x y z
N HIS A 1 13.73 -11.82 -8.08
CA HIS A 1 13.82 -11.05 -9.34
C HIS A 1 13.19 -11.87 -10.45
N VAL A 2 12.75 -11.26 -11.54
CA VAL A 2 12.11 -11.99 -12.64
C VAL A 2 12.58 -11.47 -13.99
N ASP A 3 13.20 -12.38 -14.75
CA ASP A 3 13.61 -12.15 -16.14
C ASP A 3 12.60 -12.77 -17.13
N ALA A 4 12.05 -13.94 -16.78
CA ALA A 4 11.01 -14.63 -17.52
C ALA A 4 10.05 -15.39 -16.56
N PRO A 5 8.77 -15.58 -16.91
CA PRO A 5 7.86 -16.42 -16.15
C PRO A 5 8.35 -17.87 -16.03
N SER A 6 8.07 -18.53 -14.90
CA SER A 6 8.43 -19.93 -14.71
C SER A 6 7.69 -20.83 -15.71
N SER A 7 8.43 -21.72 -16.38
CA SER A 7 7.87 -22.72 -17.30
C SER A 7 7.16 -23.88 -16.60
N LYS A 8 7.19 -23.91 -15.26
CA LYS A 8 6.53 -24.94 -14.43
C LYS A 8 5.11 -24.57 -14.03
N VAL A 9 4.67 -23.36 -14.38
CA VAL A 9 3.33 -22.85 -14.11
C VAL A 9 2.62 -22.68 -15.44
N ASP A 10 1.42 -23.23 -15.56
CA ASP A 10 0.52 -22.92 -16.66
C ASP A 10 -0.17 -21.58 -16.36
N TRP A 11 0.32 -20.53 -17.01
CA TRP A 11 -0.17 -19.16 -16.82
C TRP A 11 -1.45 -18.88 -17.62
N GLU A 12 -1.77 -19.68 -18.63
CA GLU A 12 -2.98 -19.48 -19.45
C GLU A 12 -4.23 -20.09 -18.79
N ALA A 13 -4.06 -21.15 -17.99
CA ALA A 13 -5.15 -21.79 -17.28
C ALA A 13 -5.68 -20.98 -16.08
N GLY A 14 -4.97 -19.94 -15.63
CA GLY A 14 -5.27 -19.20 -14.40
C GLY A 14 -5.73 -17.76 -14.63
N SER A 15 -6.39 -17.18 -13.62
CA SER A 15 -6.75 -15.75 -13.58
C SER A 15 -5.61 -14.85 -13.09
N LEU A 16 -4.38 -15.36 -13.04
CA LEU A 16 -3.21 -14.67 -12.48
C LEU A 16 -2.26 -14.26 -13.60
N GLN A 17 -1.69 -13.07 -13.47
CA GLN A 17 -0.65 -12.56 -14.36
C GLN A 17 0.51 -12.04 -13.52
N LEU A 18 1.72 -12.22 -14.02
CA LEU A 18 2.91 -11.70 -13.37
C LEU A 18 3.05 -10.19 -13.62
N LEU A 19 3.28 -9.43 -12.55
CA LEU A 19 3.56 -8.01 -12.64
C LEU A 19 5.07 -7.77 -12.73
N THR A 20 5.57 -7.43 -13.93
CA THR A 20 7.00 -7.16 -14.19
C THR A 20 7.36 -5.68 -14.14
N ASP A 21 6.39 -4.82 -14.41
CA ASP A 21 6.58 -3.37 -14.52
C ASP A 21 5.51 -2.63 -13.70
N ALA A 22 5.87 -1.44 -13.21
CA ALA A 22 4.93 -0.58 -12.52
C ALA A 22 3.78 -0.18 -13.45
N ARG A 23 2.54 -0.34 -13.00
CA ARG A 23 1.34 0.03 -13.74
C ARG A 23 0.32 0.68 -12.80
N SER A 24 -0.62 1.41 -13.37
CA SER A 24 -1.75 1.92 -12.61
C SER A 24 -2.57 0.77 -12.02
N TRP A 25 -3.00 0.94 -10.77
CA TRP A 25 -4.02 0.11 -10.17
C TRP A 25 -5.35 0.88 -10.22
N PRO A 26 -6.18 0.67 -11.26
CA PRO A 26 -7.41 1.42 -11.45
C PRO A 26 -8.36 1.20 -10.26
N ALA A 27 -9.05 2.27 -9.85
CA ALA A 27 -10.18 2.19 -8.95
C ALA A 27 -11.45 2.04 -9.78
N ASP A 28 -12.31 1.11 -9.37
CA ASP A 28 -13.66 0.98 -9.92
C ASP A 28 -14.65 1.66 -8.96
N PRO A 29 -15.55 2.55 -9.44
CA PRO A 29 -16.54 3.17 -8.58
C PRO A 29 -17.35 2.14 -7.78
N GLY A 30 -17.39 2.30 -6.46
CA GLY A 30 -18.11 1.39 -5.55
C GLY A 30 -17.42 0.04 -5.31
N ARG A 31 -16.18 -0.16 -5.77
CA ARG A 31 -15.40 -1.38 -5.53
C ARG A 31 -14.02 -1.04 -4.97
N PRO A 32 -13.78 -1.27 -3.66
CA PRO A 32 -12.47 -1.03 -3.09
C PRO A 32 -11.46 -2.02 -3.66
N ARG A 33 -10.22 -1.57 -3.85
CA ARG A 33 -9.13 -2.45 -4.26
C ARG A 33 -8.86 -3.48 -3.16
N ARG A 34 -8.52 -4.70 -3.56
CA ARG A 34 -8.20 -5.79 -2.63
C ARG A 34 -6.88 -6.47 -3.01
N ALA A 35 -6.09 -6.83 -2.01
CA ALA A 35 -4.86 -7.60 -2.16
C ALA A 35 -4.87 -8.83 -1.25
N GLY A 36 -4.33 -9.94 -1.75
CA GLY A 36 -3.98 -11.09 -0.91
C GLY A 36 -2.48 -11.09 -0.61
N VAL A 37 -2.11 -11.38 0.64
CA VAL A 37 -0.74 -11.61 1.07
C VAL A 37 -0.66 -13.00 1.68
N SER A 38 0.22 -13.85 1.14
CA SER A 38 0.44 -15.21 1.64
C SER A 38 1.85 -15.36 2.18
N ALA A 39 1.98 -16.08 3.29
CA ALA A 39 3.26 -16.48 3.88
C ALA A 39 3.25 -17.98 4.19
N PHE A 40 4.29 -18.68 3.76
CA PHE A 40 4.45 -20.13 3.95
C PHE A 40 5.78 -20.40 4.66
N GLY A 41 5.72 -20.83 5.92
CA GLY A 41 6.89 -21.14 6.73
C GLY A 41 7.42 -22.54 6.45
N VAL A 42 8.74 -22.72 6.48
CA VAL A 42 9.39 -24.03 6.29
C VAL A 42 8.95 -25.07 7.34
N SER A 43 8.52 -24.63 8.53
CA SER A 43 7.93 -25.48 9.57
C SER A 43 6.55 -26.04 9.22
N GLY A 44 5.93 -25.56 8.14
CA GLY A 44 4.55 -25.88 7.74
C GLY A 44 3.49 -24.91 8.30
N THR A 45 3.89 -23.90 9.08
CA THR A 45 2.96 -22.84 9.50
C THR A 45 2.68 -21.88 8.36
N ASN A 46 1.40 -21.71 8.02
CA ASN A 46 0.96 -20.85 6.94
C ASN A 46 0.11 -19.70 7.47
N ALA A 47 0.19 -18.54 6.83
CA ALA A 47 -0.67 -17.40 7.10
C ALA A 47 -1.13 -16.75 5.79
N HIS A 48 -2.35 -16.24 5.78
CA HIS A 48 -2.91 -15.51 4.65
C HIS A 48 -3.71 -14.32 5.16
N ALA A 49 -3.50 -13.17 4.53
CA ALA A 49 -4.22 -11.94 4.84
C ALA A 49 -4.85 -11.38 3.56
N VAL A 50 -6.11 -10.94 3.66
CA VAL A 50 -6.80 -10.17 2.64
C VAL A 50 -6.88 -8.73 3.12
N LEU A 51 -6.33 -7.81 2.34
CA LEU A 51 -6.33 -6.37 2.60
C LEU A 51 -7.33 -5.70 1.65
N GLU A 52 -8.02 -4.69 2.16
CA GLU A 52 -8.94 -3.86 1.41
C GLU A 52 -8.50 -2.39 1.53
N GLU A 53 -8.65 -1.64 0.45
CA GLU A 53 -8.49 -0.19 0.45
C GLU A 53 -9.39 0.45 1.52
N PRO A 54 -8.89 1.41 2.32
CA PRO A 54 -9.73 2.08 3.32
C PRO A 54 -10.89 2.82 2.63
N PRO A 55 -12.00 3.05 3.34
CA PRO A 55 -13.08 3.87 2.81
C PRO A 55 -12.55 5.25 2.40
N ALA A 56 -13.11 5.80 1.32
CA ALA A 56 -12.77 7.15 0.87
C ALA A 56 -12.99 8.12 2.04
N SER A 57 -11.97 8.92 2.36
CA SER A 57 -12.11 9.99 3.33
C SER A 57 -12.94 11.10 2.70
N GLU A 58 -13.99 11.55 3.39
CA GLU A 58 -14.70 12.76 2.97
C GLU A 58 -13.72 13.93 3.05
N GLU A 59 -13.32 14.47 1.89
CA GLU A 59 -12.55 15.70 1.88
C GLU A 59 -13.37 16.79 2.54
N THR A 60 -12.90 17.27 3.69
CA THR A 60 -13.50 18.44 4.32
C THR A 60 -13.25 19.62 3.38
N PRO A 61 -14.29 20.31 2.90
CA PRO A 61 -14.11 21.42 1.98
C PRO A 61 -13.20 22.46 2.61
N THR A 62 -12.16 22.86 1.88
CA THR A 62 -11.22 23.88 2.35
C THR A 62 -11.98 25.21 2.46
N PRO A 63 -12.06 25.85 3.64
CA PRO A 63 -12.72 27.14 3.77
C PRO A 63 -11.96 28.21 2.97
N THR A 64 -12.69 29.03 2.23
CA THR A 64 -12.15 30.13 1.41
C THR A 64 -11.59 31.28 2.28
N GLN A 65 -10.33 31.65 2.00
CA GLN A 65 -9.65 32.93 2.27
C GLN A 65 -9.63 33.48 3.72
N ALA A 66 -8.92 32.79 4.61
CA ALA A 66 -8.20 33.45 5.70
C ALA A 66 -6.70 33.15 5.55
N PRO A 67 -5.78 34.05 5.95
CA PRO A 67 -4.37 33.69 6.03
C PRO A 67 -4.23 32.49 6.99
N PRO A 68 -3.42 31.47 6.62
CA PRO A 68 -3.29 30.27 7.44
C PRO A 68 -2.80 30.67 8.84
N PRO A 69 -3.38 30.11 9.91
CA PRO A 69 -2.89 30.39 11.26
C PRO A 69 -1.45 29.87 11.40
N VAL A 70 -0.65 30.52 12.26
CA VAL A 70 0.62 29.95 12.71
C VAL A 70 0.31 28.76 13.61
N ILE A 71 0.68 27.56 13.19
CA ILE A 71 0.47 26.32 13.93
C ILE A 71 1.84 25.79 14.37
N ALA A 72 1.95 25.33 15.61
CA ALA A 72 3.13 24.62 16.08
C ALA A 72 3.16 23.21 15.50
N TRP A 73 4.27 22.82 14.87
CA TRP A 73 4.57 21.43 14.52
C TRP A 73 5.58 20.87 15.52
N PRO A 74 5.11 20.25 16.62
CA PRO A 74 6.00 19.72 17.62
C PRO A 74 6.75 18.51 17.06
N LEU A 75 8.07 18.56 17.13
CA LEU A 75 8.97 17.44 16.84
C LEU A 75 9.68 17.05 18.12
N SER A 76 9.79 15.76 18.40
CA SER A 76 10.55 15.24 19.52
C SER A 76 11.22 13.93 19.16
N ALA A 77 12.34 13.62 19.82
CA ALA A 77 13.04 12.37 19.67
C ALA A 77 13.75 12.00 20.97
N HIS A 78 14.09 10.72 21.13
CA HIS A 78 14.74 10.20 22.33
C HIS A 78 16.17 10.76 22.52
N THR A 79 16.84 11.22 21.46
CA THR A 79 18.18 11.83 21.54
C THR A 79 18.27 13.06 20.64
N PRO A 80 19.21 13.98 20.92
CA PRO A 80 19.45 15.13 20.03
C PRO A 80 19.81 14.71 18.61
N THR A 81 20.61 13.65 18.44
CA THR A 81 20.99 13.15 17.10
C THR A 81 19.77 12.62 16.34
N ALA A 82 18.85 11.92 17.01
CA ALA A 82 17.63 11.43 16.38
C ALA A 82 16.67 12.56 16.00
N LEU A 83 16.67 13.67 16.75
CA LEU A 83 15.89 14.86 16.43
C LEU A 83 16.41 15.55 15.16
N HIS A 84 17.73 15.63 14.99
CA HIS A 84 18.34 16.18 13.76
C HIS A 84 18.13 15.31 12.52
N ALA A 85 17.75 14.04 12.70
CA ALA A 85 17.49 13.10 11.60
C ALA A 85 16.02 13.03 11.19
N GLN A 86 15.12 13.76 11.85
CA GLN A 86 13.74 13.95 11.41
C GLN A 86 13.68 14.98 10.28
#